data_AF-A0A8T4IZG8-F1
#
_entry.id   AF-A0A8T4IZG8-F1
#
_cell.length_a   1.000
_cell.length_b   1.000
_cell.length_c   1.000
_cell.angle_alpha   90.00
_cell.angle_beta   90.00
_cell.angle_gamma   90.00
#
_symmetry.space_group_name_H-M   'P 1'
#
loop_
_entity.id
_entity.type
_entity.pdbx_description
1 polymer ?
#
loop_
_entity_poly.entity_id
_entity_poly.type
_entity_poly.pdbx_seq_one_letter_code
_entity_poly.pdbx_strand_id
1 'polypeptide(L)' 'MPGSARGSKGSVVQDHVALAEIELCGELMIAASAAEAAGEERLSLARIDEVLRAVTGDFDEPVRQYERR' A
#
# COMPACT_ATOMS: atom_id res chain seq x y z
N MET A 1 -10.06 22.37 -33.52
CA MET A 1 -10.33 21.24 -32.61
C MET A 1 -9.10 20.36 -32.55
N PRO A 2 -8.50 20.18 -31.37
CA PRO A 2 -8.22 18.81 -30.95
C PRO A 2 -8.36 18.62 -29.43
N GLY A 3 -9.46 17.99 -29.01
CA GLY A 3 -9.53 17.29 -27.73
C GLY A 3 -9.09 15.86 -27.97
N SER A 4 -7.80 15.57 -27.78
CA SER A 4 -7.26 14.21 -27.89
C SER A 4 -7.67 13.41 -26.65
N ALA A 5 -8.93 12.97 -26.61
CA ALA A 5 -9.44 12.00 -25.66
C ALA A 5 -8.87 10.61 -25.97
N ARG A 6 -7.59 10.40 -25.67
CA ARG A 6 -7.06 9.07 -25.43
C ARG A 6 -7.00 8.90 -23.92
N GLY A 7 -8.17 8.61 -23.34
CA GLY A 7 -8.23 7.82 -22.11
C GLY A 7 -7.65 6.46 -22.43
N SER A 8 -6.32 6.38 -22.34
CA SER A 8 -5.55 5.18 -22.57
C SER A 8 -5.98 4.14 -21.54
N LYS A 9 -6.16 2.90 -21.96
CA LYS A 9 -6.56 1.74 -21.13
C LYS A 9 -5.66 1.45 -19.90
N GLY A 10 -4.67 2.30 -19.63
CA GLY A 10 -3.86 2.31 -18.43
C GLY A 10 -4.50 3.02 -17.22
N SER A 11 -5.61 3.77 -17.36
CA SER A 11 -6.22 4.42 -16.18
C SER A 11 -6.78 3.41 -15.18
N VAL A 12 -7.50 2.38 -15.65
CA VAL A 12 -8.19 1.42 -14.76
C VAL A 12 -7.20 0.67 -13.85
N VAL A 13 -6.03 0.26 -14.38
CA VAL A 13 -4.99 -0.41 -13.57
C VAL A 13 -4.36 0.57 -12.58
N GLN A 14 -4.16 1.83 -12.96
CA GLN A 14 -3.65 2.87 -12.04
C GLN A 14 -4.70 3.23 -10.98
N ASP A 15 -5.99 3.20 -11.31
CA ASP A 15 -7.08 3.42 -10.36
C ASP A 15 -7.12 2.33 -9.28
N HIS A 16 -6.82 1.07 -9.64
CA HIS A 16 -6.71 -0.03 -8.67
C HIS A 16 -5.50 0.12 -7.73
N VAL A 17 -4.34 0.51 -8.26
CA VAL A 17 -3.13 0.75 -7.44
C VAL A 17 -3.35 1.93 -6.49
N ALA A 18 -3.90 3.03 -7.01
CA ALA A 18 -4.22 4.21 -6.20
C ALA A 18 -5.25 3.89 -5.11
N LEU A 19 -6.27 3.09 -5.43
CA LEU A 19 -7.27 2.65 -4.45
C LEU A 19 -6.64 1.80 -3.35
N ALA A 20 -5.77 0.84 -3.70
CA ALA A 20 -5.05 0.02 -2.73
C ALA A 20 -4.14 0.87 -1.82
N GLU A 21 -3.50 1.91 -2.34
CA GLU A 21 -2.68 2.84 -1.55
C GLU A 21 -3.53 3.69 -0.61
N ILE A 22 -4.70 4.15 -1.05
CA ILE A 22 -5.65 4.89 -0.20
C ILE A 22 -6.15 4.02 0.95
N GLU A 23 -6.52 2.77 0.66
CA GLU A 23 -6.94 1.79 1.68
C GLU A 23 -5.82 1.54 2.70
N LEU A 24 -4.59 1.29 2.22
CA LEU A 24 -3.42 1.12 3.09
C LEU A 24 -3.12 2.36 3.95
N CYS A 25 -3.19 3.56 3.37
CA CYS A 25 -3.02 4.81 4.11
C CYS A 25 -4.07 4.94 5.24
N GLY A 26 -5.32 4.55 4.98
CA GLY A 26 -6.38 4.54 5.97
C GLY A 26 -6.07 3.62 7.16
N GLU A 27 -5.65 2.39 6.88
CA GLU A 27 -5.27 1.41 7.91
C GLU A 27 -4.09 1.90 8.77
N LEU A 28 -3.06 2.49 8.14
CA LEU A 28 -1.92 3.06 8.86
C LEU A 28 -2.30 4.27 9.73
N MET A 29 -3.23 5.12 9.27
CA MET A 29 -3.75 6.23 10.08
C MET A 29 -4.48 5.73 11.33
N ILE A 30 -5.34 4.71 11.19
CA ILE A 30 -6.07 4.12 12.31
C ILE A 30 -5.08 3.51 13.31
N ALA A 31 -4.10 2.74 12.83
CA ALA A 31 -3.06 2.17 13.68
C ALA A 31 -2.27 3.25 14.42
N ALA A 32 -1.91 4.35 13.74
CA ALA A 32 -1.19 5.46 14.34
C ALA A 32 -2.01 6.15 15.43
N SER A 33 -3.29 6.43 15.19
CA SER A 33 -4.18 6.99 16.20
C SER A 33 -4.37 6.07 17.40
N ALA A 34 -4.40 4.74 17.20
CA ALA A 34 -4.45 3.78 18.28
C ALA A 34 -3.15 3.77 19.11
N ALA A 35 -1.99 3.90 18.46
CA ALA A 35 -0.70 4.04 19.13
C ALA A 35 -0.61 5.35 19.93
N GLU A 36 -1.06 6.47 19.35
CA GLU A 36 -1.17 7.77 20.03
C GLU A 36 -2.07 7.68 21.28
N ALA A 37 -3.22 7.03 21.17
CA ALA A 37 -4.11 6.79 22.30
C ALA A 37 -3.49 5.90 23.40
N ALA A 38 -2.53 5.04 23.04
CA ALA A 38 -1.75 4.22 23.97
C ALA A 38 -0.54 4.96 24.58
N GLY A 39 -0.31 6.23 24.19
CA GLY A 39 0.80 7.06 24.67
C GLY A 39 2.08 6.96 23.84
N GLU A 40 2.02 6.35 22.65
CA GLU A 40 3.14 6.30 21.70
C GLU A 40 3.05 7.50 20.74
N GLU A 41 4.14 8.25 20.58
CA GLU A 41 4.17 9.41 19.66
C GLU A 41 4.13 8.98 18.18
N ARG A 42 4.57 7.75 17.87
CA ARG A 42 4.67 7.21 16.51
C ARG A 42 4.47 5.70 16.52
N LEU A 43 4.01 5.17 15.39
CA LEU A 43 3.99 3.73 15.15
C LEU A 43 5.41 3.14 15.24
N SER A 44 5.52 2.02 15.96
CA SER A 44 6.72 1.19 15.92
C SER A 44 6.85 0.49 14.56
N LEU A 45 8.08 0.19 14.15
CA LEU A 45 8.38 -0.53 12.91
C LEU A 45 7.66 -1.89 12.86
N ALA A 46 7.65 -2.63 13.98
CA ALA A 46 6.97 -3.91 14.06
C ALA A 46 5.46 -3.81 13.77
N ARG A 47 4.83 -2.70 14.19
CA ARG A 47 3.40 -2.47 13.96
C ARG A 47 3.11 -1.99 12.54
N ILE A 48 4.05 -1.25 11.93
CA ILE A 48 3.99 -0.91 10.49
C ILE A 48 4.06 -2.20 9.66
N ASP A 49 5.01 -3.08 9.96
CA ASP A 49 5.17 -4.37 9.25
C ASP A 49 3.92 -5.26 9.41
N GLU A 50 3.31 -5.28 10.59
CA GLU A 50 2.05 -5.98 10.85
C GLU A 50 0.91 -5.46 9.96
N VAL A 51 0.72 -4.15 9.89
CA VAL A 51 -0.32 -3.52 9.05
C VAL A 51 -0.05 -3.77 7.57
N LEU A 52 1.21 -3.62 7.12
CA LEU A 52 1.59 -3.89 5.74
C LEU A 52 1.29 -5.34 5.37
N ARG A 53 1.68 -6.31 6.21
CA ARG A 53 1.41 -7.74 5.99
C ARG A 53 -0.08 -8.06 5.98
N ALA A 54 -0.88 -7.42 6.84
CA ALA A 54 -2.33 -7.60 6.88
C ALA A 54 -3.03 -7.09 5.60
N VAL A 55 -2.57 -5.97 5.05
CA VAL A 55 -3.18 -5.31 3.88
C VAL A 55 -2.70 -5.91 2.56
N THR A 56 -1.40 -6.15 2.41
CA THR A 56 -0.87 -6.70 1.15
C THR A 56 -1.09 -8.20 1.04
N GLY A 57 -1.44 -8.89 2.13
CA GLY A 57 -1.31 -10.33 2.19
C GLY A 57 0.17 -10.74 2.24
N ASP A 58 0.41 -11.98 2.65
CA ASP A 58 1.74 -12.56 2.89
C ASP A 58 2.57 -12.67 1.61
N PHE A 59 3.05 -11.55 1.06
CA PHE A 59 4.08 -11.53 0.03
C PHE A 59 5.45 -11.70 0.67
N ASP A 60 5.64 -12.83 1.34
CA ASP A 60 6.94 -13.48 1.45
C ASP A 60 7.20 -14.16 0.09
N GLU A 61 7.18 -13.40 -1.01
CA GLU A 61 7.57 -13.94 -2.31
C GLU A 61 9.10 -14.01 -2.29
N PRO A 62 9.70 -15.22 -2.17
CA PRO A 62 11.14 -15.33 -2.16
C PRO A 62 11.62 -14.71 -3.46
N VAL A 63 12.63 -13.84 -3.37
CA VAL A 63 13.29 -13.16 -4.49
C VAL A 63 13.71 -14.21 -5.54
N ARG A 64 12.78 -14.61 -6.42
CA ARG A 64 12.89 -15.74 -7.35
C ARG A 64 13.78 -15.43 -8.56
N GLN A 65 14.55 -14.33 -8.52
CA GLN A 65 15.24 -13.80 -9.69
C GLN A 65 16.77 -13.81 -9.61
N TYR A 66 17.41 -14.32 -8.55
CA TYR A 66 18.84 -14.62 -8.63
C TYR A 66 19.15 -15.94 -9.39
N GLU A 67 18.14 -16.76 -9.72
CA GLU A 67 18.30 -18.07 -10.40
C GLU A 67 17.85 -18.10 -11.88
N ARG A 68 17.98 -16.99 -12.62
CA ARG A 68 18.02 -17.04 -14.10
C ARG A 68 19.42 -16.69 -14.60
N ARG A 69 20.40 -17.39 -14.06
CA ARG A 69 21.77 -17.41 -14.55
C ARG A 69 21.94 -18.43 -15.67
#